data_AF-A0A7L3Z4P6-F1
#
_entry.id   AF-A0A7L3Z4P6-F1
#
_cell.length_a   1.000
_cell.length_b   1.000
_cell.length_c   1.000
_cell.angle_alpha   90.00
_cell.angle_beta   90.00
_cell.angle_gamma   90.00
#
_symmetry.space_group_name_H-M   'P 1'
#
loop_
_entity.id
_entity.type
_entity.pdbx_description
1 polymer ?
#
loop_
_entity_poly.entity_id
_entity_poly.type
_entity_poly.pdbx_seq_one_letter_code
_entity_poly.pdbx_strand_id
1 'polypeptide(L)'
;RCGKVTFQLAVDVSPQSEERVCHFSWRNSALKETLKKLQAIVTLDPDTAHPDLILSEDRKSVRRGEGRRDLPDNPERFDYWPFVLGCQ
;
A
#
# COMPACT_ATOMS: atom_id res chain seq x y z
N ARG A 1 3.14 8.29 40.99
CA ARG A 1 2.01 8.27 40.03
C ARG A 1 2.42 9.10 38.83
N CYS A 2 2.39 8.52 37.63
CA CYS A 2 2.84 9.17 36.39
C CYS A 2 1.93 10.36 36.03
N GLY A 3 2.52 11.52 35.72
CA GLY A 3 1.79 12.73 35.33
C GLY A 3 1.40 12.69 33.85
N LYS A 4 0.21 13.19 33.53
CA LYS A 4 -0.30 13.31 32.16
C LYS A 4 0.40 14.50 31.49
N VAL A 5 1.28 14.23 30.53
CA VAL A 5 1.88 15.27 29.68
C VAL A 5 0.95 15.50 28.50
N THR A 6 0.38 16.69 28.39
CA THR A 6 -0.28 17.16 27.17
C THR A 6 0.76 17.82 26.28
N PHE A 7 1.08 17.17 25.17
CA PHE A 7 1.83 17.80 24.09
C PHE A 7 0.87 18.74 23.33
N GLN A 8 1.13 20.04 23.40
CA GLN A 8 0.51 21.00 22.48
C GLN A 8 1.33 20.94 21.19
N LEU A 9 0.77 20.36 20.13
CA LEU A 9 1.29 20.62 18.78
C LEU A 9 0.94 22.07 18.46
N ALA A 10 1.94 22.96 18.52
CA ALA A 10 1.85 24.26 17.90
C ALA A 10 1.78 24.03 16.38
N VAL A 11 0.56 23.95 15.83
CA VAL A 11 0.33 24.03 14.39
C VAL A 11 0.33 25.51 14.03
N ASP A 12 1.49 26.14 14.15
CA ASP A 12 1.74 27.42 13.49
C ASP A 12 2.62 27.12 12.29
N VAL A 13 1.96 26.62 11.24
CA VAL A 13 2.60 26.32 9.96
C VAL A 13 2.88 27.67 9.32
N SER A 14 4.14 28.10 9.37
CA SER A 14 4.60 29.34 8.76
C SER A 14 4.11 29.44 7.29
N PRO A 15 3.62 30.58 6.81
CA PRO A 15 3.15 30.75 5.43
C PRO A 15 4.20 30.36 4.37
N GLN A 16 5.49 30.50 4.71
CA GLN A 16 6.62 30.09 3.87
C GLN A 16 6.67 28.56 3.66
N SER A 17 6.16 27.78 4.61
CA SER A 17 6.12 26.33 4.50
C SER A 17 4.96 25.85 3.62
N GLU A 18 3.83 26.54 3.61
CA GLU A 18 2.72 26.28 2.67
C GLU A 18 3.10 26.67 1.23
N GLU A 19 3.76 27.81 1.04
CA GLU A 19 4.27 28.24 -0.26
C GLU A 19 5.26 27.23 -0.86
N ARG A 20 6.14 26.67 -0.03
CA ARG A 20 7.06 25.60 -0.42
C ARG A 20 6.33 24.32 -0.79
N VAL A 21 5.24 23.98 -0.10
CA VAL A 21 4.41 22.81 -0.42
C VAL A 21 3.69 22.99 -1.76
N CYS A 22 3.15 24.17 -2.05
CA CYS A 22 2.52 24.47 -3.34
C CYS A 22 3.52 24.45 -4.52
N HIS A 23 4.71 25.03 -4.33
CA HIS A 23 5.75 24.97 -5.35
C HIS A 23 6.28 23.54 -5.56
N PHE A 24 6.40 22.76 -4.48
CA PHE A 24 6.78 21.36 -4.55
C PHE A 24 5.71 20.49 -5.21
N SER A 25 4.43 20.73 -4.93
CA SER A 25 3.32 19.98 -5.52
C SER A 25 3.24 20.21 -7.03
N TRP A 26 3.46 21.45 -7.49
CA TRP A 26 3.56 21.78 -8.91
C TRP A 26 4.71 21.03 -9.60
N ARG A 27 5.91 21.08 -9.02
CA ARG A 27 7.10 20.40 -9.59
C ARG A 27 6.96 18.88 -9.65
N ASN A 28 6.16 18.29 -8.78
CA ASN A 28 5.87 16.86 -8.80
C ASN A 28 4.72 16.46 -9.73
N SER A 29 3.98 17.40 -10.32
CA SER A 29 2.84 17.08 -11.20
C SER A 29 3.26 16.29 -12.43
N ALA A 30 4.29 16.76 -13.15
CA ALA A 30 4.84 16.08 -14.31
C ALA A 30 5.36 14.68 -13.98
N LEU A 31 6.04 14.52 -12.83
CA LEU A 31 6.51 13.23 -12.33
C LEU A 31 5.35 12.27 -11.99
N LYS A 32 4.26 12.79 -11.41
CA LYS A 32 3.05 11.99 -11.15
C LYS A 32 2.42 11.51 -12.45
N GLU A 33 2.34 12.37 -13.45
CA GLU A 33 1.76 12.02 -14.76
C GLU A 33 2.63 11.04 -15.55
N THR A 34 3.96 11.17 -15.50
CA THR A 34 4.85 10.18 -16.12
C THR A 34 4.77 8.84 -15.40
N LEU A 35 4.74 8.83 -14.06
CA LEU A 35 4.56 7.59 -13.29
C LEU A 35 3.23 6.90 -13.59
N LYS A 36 2.12 7.64 -13.71
CA LYS A 36 0.84 7.07 -14.14
C LYS A 36 0.93 6.42 -15.53
N LYS A 37 1.61 7.05 -16.49
CA LYS A 37 1.76 6.51 -17.85
C LYS A 37 2.63 5.25 -17.90
N LEU A 38 3.58 5.12 -16.98
CA LEU A 38 4.47 3.97 -16.87
C LEU A 38 3.91 2.87 -15.94
N GLN A 39 2.80 3.13 -15.27
CA GLN A 39 2.18 2.18 -14.35
C GLN A 39 1.60 1.02 -15.14
N ALA A 40 2.29 -0.11 -15.15
CA ALA A 40 1.72 -1.37 -15.60
C ALA A 40 0.53 -1.73 -14.69
N ILE A 41 -0.62 -2.02 -15.31
CA ILE A 41 -1.79 -2.49 -14.57
C ILE A 41 -1.58 -3.98 -14.31
N VAL A 42 -0.84 -4.29 -13.25
CA VAL A 42 -0.69 -5.66 -12.74
C VAL A 42 -1.78 -5.89 -11.71
N THR A 43 -2.50 -7.00 -11.84
CA THR A 43 -3.40 -7.51 -10.80
C THR A 43 -2.81 -8.80 -10.24
N LEU A 44 -3.17 -9.16 -9.02
CA LEU A 44 -2.67 -10.33 -8.33
C LEU A 44 -3.62 -11.51 -8.53
N ASP A 45 -3.07 -12.68 -8.77
CA ASP A 45 -3.83 -13.91 -8.99
C ASP A 45 -4.21 -14.58 -7.65
N PRO A 46 -5.51 -14.63 -7.29
CA PRO A 46 -5.96 -15.25 -6.05
C PRO A 46 -5.71 -16.76 -5.99
N ASP A 47 -5.61 -17.43 -7.13
CA ASP A 47 -5.45 -18.88 -7.18
C ASP A 47 -4.02 -19.28 -6.80
N THR A 48 -3.05 -18.44 -7.16
CA THR A 48 -1.64 -18.62 -6.75
C THR A 48 -1.36 -18.15 -5.32
N ALA A 49 -2.20 -17.28 -4.76
CA ALA A 49 -1.93 -16.60 -3.49
C ALA A 49 -1.86 -17.57 -2.31
N HIS A 50 -0.76 -17.48 -1.54
CA HIS A 50 -0.60 -18.25 -0.32
C HIS A 50 -1.74 -17.98 0.70
N PRO A 51 -2.23 -18.97 1.47
CA PRO A 51 -3.39 -18.81 2.35
C PRO A 51 -3.24 -17.75 3.46
N ASP A 52 -2.02 -17.38 3.84
CA ASP A 52 -1.76 -16.28 4.79
C ASP A 52 -1.92 -14.89 4.15
N LEU A 53 -2.11 -14.79 2.83
CA LEU A 53 -2.22 -13.52 2.13
C LEU A 53 -3.69 -13.12 1.95
N ILE A 54 -3.93 -11.82 2.11
CA ILE A 54 -5.20 -11.17 1.87
C ILE A 54 -4.99 -10.14 0.76
N LEU A 55 -5.63 -10.40 -0.38
CA LEU A 55 -5.66 -9.47 -1.51
C LEU A 55 -6.76 -8.43 -1.28
N SER A 56 -6.55 -7.20 -1.76
CA SER A 56 -7.63 -6.22 -1.88
C SER A 56 -8.64 -6.66 -2.95
N GLU A 57 -9.84 -6.08 -2.89
CA GLU A 57 -10.92 -6.34 -3.85
C GLU A 57 -10.50 -6.03 -5.29
N ASP A 58 -9.73 -4.95 -5.48
CA ASP A 58 -9.17 -4.57 -6.77
C ASP A 58 -7.98 -5.42 -7.23
N ARG A 59 -7.53 -6.36 -6.39
CA ARG A 59 -6.38 -7.25 -6.59
C ARG A 59 -5.06 -6.53 -6.88
N LYS A 60 -4.90 -5.26 -6.48
CA LYS A 60 -3.66 -4.49 -6.70
C LYS A 60 -2.76 -4.40 -5.47
N SER A 61 -3.24 -4.88 -4.33
CA SER A 61 -2.50 -4.85 -3.08
C SER A 61 -2.65 -6.16 -2.32
N VAL A 62 -1.65 -6.45 -1.50
CA VAL A 62 -1.61 -7.63 -0.66
C VAL A 62 -1.13 -7.25 0.74
N ARG A 63 -1.73 -7.88 1.74
CA ARG A 63 -1.26 -7.85 3.12
C ARG A 63 -1.21 -9.26 3.68
N ARG A 64 -0.37 -9.47 4.69
CA ARG A 64 -0.41 -10.70 5.48
C ARG A 64 -1.59 -10.65 6.45
N GLY A 65 -2.38 -11.72 6.51
CA GLY A 65 -3.42 -11.93 7.51
C GLY A 65 -2.85 -12.36 8.86
N GLU A 66 -3.72 -12.39 9.87
CA GLU A 66 -3.34 -12.82 11.24
C GLU A 66 -3.11 -14.34 11.34
N GLY A 67 -3.63 -15.11 10.38
CA GLY A 67 -3.43 -16.55 10.32
C GLY A 67 -3.75 -17.13 8.94
N ARG A 68 -3.50 -18.43 8.81
CA ARG A 68 -3.74 -19.20 7.59
C ARG A 68 -5.22 -19.29 7.32
N ARG A 69 -5.64 -18.87 6.13
CA ARG A 69 -7.04 -19.00 5.71
C ARG A 69 -7.37 -20.43 5.32
N ASP A 70 -8.61 -20.83 5.58
CA ASP A 70 -9.16 -22.07 5.07
C ASP A 70 -9.57 -21.86 3.61
N LEU A 71 -8.80 -22.43 2.69
CA LEU A 71 -8.97 -22.31 1.25
C LEU A 71 -8.98 -23.72 0.64
N PRO A 72 -9.74 -23.93 -0.45
CA PRO A 72 -9.71 -25.19 -1.15
C PRO A 72 -8.30 -25.46 -1.70
N ASP A 73 -7.97 -26.75 -1.78
CA ASP A 73 -6.69 -27.20 -2.30
C ASP A 73 -6.57 -26.82 -3.79
N ASN A 74 -5.46 -26.19 -4.15
CA ASN A 74 -5.20 -25.74 -5.52
C ASN A 74 -3.72 -25.97 -5.86
N PRO A 75 -3.39 -26.76 -6.89
CA PRO A 75 -1.99 -27.04 -7.27
C PRO A 75 -1.19 -25.79 -7.66
N GLU A 76 -1.84 -24.71 -8.09
CA GLU A 76 -1.15 -23.45 -8.43
C GLU A 76 -0.83 -22.59 -7.19
N ARG A 77 -1.38 -22.96 -6.02
CA ARG A 77 -1.27 -22.16 -4.80
C ARG A 77 0.06 -22.40 -4.10
N PHE A 78 0.75 -21.32 -3.75
CA PHE A 78 1.90 -21.43 -2.87
C PHE A 78 1.47 -21.87 -1.47
N ASP A 79 2.12 -22.88 -0.92
CA ASP A 79 1.80 -23.51 0.36
C ASP A 79 2.89 -23.33 1.43
N TYR A 80 4.13 -23.11 0.99
CA TYR A 80 5.29 -22.97 1.87
C TYR A 80 5.69 -21.52 2.11
N TRP A 81 5.83 -20.73 1.04
CA TRP A 81 6.20 -19.30 1.13
C TRP A 81 5.00 -18.40 0.83
N PRO A 82 4.88 -17.24 1.51
CA PRO A 82 3.78 -16.31 1.37
C PRO A 82 3.95 -15.45 0.11
N PHE A 83 3.88 -16.10 -1.04
CA PHE A 83 3.98 -15.52 -2.37
C PHE A 83 2.63 -15.48 -3.08
N VAL A 84 2.57 -14.68 -4.14
CA VAL A 84 1.45 -14.54 -5.07
C VAL A 84 2.01 -14.07 -6.41
N LEU A 85 1.45 -14.56 -7.53
CA LEU A 85 1.82 -14.12 -8.87
C LEU A 85 0.93 -12.98 -9.35
N GLY A 86 1.41 -12.23 -10.34
CA GLY A 86 0.59 -11.30 -11.10
C GLY A 86 -0.18 -12.01 -12.21
N CYS A 87 -1.38 -11.55 -12.52
CA CYS A 87 -2.11 -11.86 -13.74
C CYS A 87 -1.54 -11.04 -14.91
N GLN A 88 -1.50 -11.65 -16.09
CA GLN A 88 -1.17 -10.98 -17.36
C GLN A 88 -2.42 -10.34 -17.98
#